data_AF-A0A2W4NM54-F1
#
_entry.id   AF-A0A2W4NM54-F1
#
_cell.length_a   1.000
_cell.length_b   1.000
_cell.length_c   1.000
_cell.angle_alpha   90.00
_cell.angle_beta   90.00
_cell.angle_gamma   90.00
#
_symmetry.space_group_name_H-M   'P 1'
#
loop_
_entity.id
_entity.type
_entity.pdbx_description
1 polymer ?
#
loop_
_entity_poly.entity_id
_entity_poly.type
_entity_poly.pdbx_seq_one_letter_code
_entity_poly.pdbx_strand_id
1 'polypeptide(L)'
;MAAPCIDYLAERGIGPVERRIRLGGKLTAPGMRPASVELCLVPDGVWLVAAEGRFLGKHYDVCAGEVRYETGRLRDRLIVADTVLTVPPARAGAVRTCIALGRVRHWARAPSLPDTALAPDRYVAALSEPAQALVLSLAARGGPLIGAVRIGASREIESRLGPRTREHTYFVLTAEQAHVARLSELGDLSVEALDPALLRVDVSASGAALRHGETEYPIAPRQAAIVSELVELSIMTRAERLFETARRLRLLSPTRHRVGALVDHAIRSGHPLAALAALVIDLETNPSNTARAESVRAAFEHAPVDAATVDELFRRWSFAADAGRRAARELRALGAGPPSLWVHRAARARAAGLDDPVFDAELAEHELESGDPE
;
A
#
# COMPACT_ATOMS: atom_id res chain seq x y z
N MET A 1 11.47 34.99 -10.79
CA MET A 1 11.07 35.47 -9.45
C MET A 1 10.15 34.43 -8.83
N ALA A 2 10.39 34.04 -7.57
CA ALA A 2 9.49 33.16 -6.84
C ALA A 2 8.09 33.79 -6.73
N ALA A 3 7.04 32.97 -6.68
CA ALA A 3 5.69 33.47 -6.54
C ALA A 3 5.52 34.07 -5.12
N PRO A 4 4.90 35.26 -4.96
CA PRO A 4 4.78 35.93 -3.65
C PRO A 4 4.17 35.07 -2.54
N CYS A 5 3.30 34.12 -2.89
CA CYS A 5 2.71 33.17 -1.94
C CYS A 5 3.73 32.21 -1.31
N ILE A 6 4.78 31.83 -2.03
CA ILE A 6 5.83 30.90 -1.54
C ILE A 6 6.64 31.57 -0.45
N ASP A 7 7.19 32.75 -0.74
CA ASP A 7 8.00 33.50 0.21
C ASP A 7 7.17 33.91 1.44
N TYR A 8 5.89 34.23 1.23
CA TYR A 8 4.97 34.55 2.31
C TYR A 8 4.68 33.35 3.22
N LEU A 9 4.41 32.15 2.67
CA LEU A 9 4.18 30.96 3.48
C LEU A 9 5.45 30.51 4.23
N ALA A 10 6.61 30.64 3.60
CA ALA A 10 7.91 30.35 4.23
C ALA A 10 8.17 31.29 5.42
N GLU A 11 7.94 32.59 5.27
CA GLU A 11 8.08 33.59 6.35
C GLU A 11 7.14 33.29 7.54
N ARG A 12 5.99 32.65 7.29
CA ARG A 12 5.02 32.25 8.32
C ARG A 12 5.31 30.89 8.96
N GLY A 13 6.38 30.20 8.54
CA GLY A 13 6.72 28.87 9.05
C GLY A 13 5.73 27.77 8.67
N ILE A 14 4.93 27.98 7.62
CA ILE A 14 3.90 27.01 7.18
C ILE A 14 4.52 25.85 6.36
N GLY A 15 5.70 26.06 5.80
CA GLY A 15 6.47 25.05 5.07
C GLY A 15 6.56 25.27 3.56
N PRO A 16 7.30 24.42 2.84
CA PRO A 16 7.51 24.56 1.40
C PRO A 16 6.23 24.27 0.62
N VAL A 17 6.01 25.01 -0.48
CA VAL A 17 4.87 24.81 -1.37
C VAL A 17 5.19 23.73 -2.41
N GLU A 18 4.45 22.63 -2.36
CA GLU A 18 4.61 21.50 -3.30
C GLU A 18 3.75 21.66 -4.56
N ARG A 19 2.53 22.18 -4.40
CA ARG A 19 1.57 22.39 -5.49
C ARG A 19 0.84 23.69 -5.28
N ARG A 20 0.59 24.41 -6.37
CA ARG A 20 -0.17 25.66 -6.36
C ARG A 20 -1.21 25.70 -7.46
N ILE A 21 -2.41 26.17 -7.14
CA ILE A 21 -3.50 26.32 -8.09
C ILE A 21 -4.05 27.73 -7.96
N ARG A 22 -3.92 28.52 -9.02
CA ARG A 22 -4.48 29.87 -9.07
C ARG A 22 -6.00 29.82 -9.14
N LEU A 23 -6.66 30.60 -8.28
CA LEU A 23 -8.11 30.76 -8.23
C LEU A 23 -8.52 32.08 -8.90
N GLY A 24 -9.79 32.17 -9.29
CA GLY A 24 -10.41 33.41 -9.73
C GLY A 24 -10.88 34.25 -8.55
N GLY A 25 -10.77 35.57 -8.68
CA GLY A 25 -11.08 36.52 -7.61
C GLY A 25 -9.83 37.11 -6.98
N LYS A 26 -10.03 37.94 -5.96
CA LYS A 26 -8.96 38.62 -5.22
C LYS A 26 -9.32 38.65 -3.74
N LEU A 27 -8.30 38.60 -2.89
CA LEU A 27 -8.45 38.85 -1.45
C LEU A 27 -7.81 40.19 -1.10
N THR A 28 -8.38 40.84 -0.09
CA THR A 28 -7.87 42.08 0.50
C THR A 28 -7.49 41.84 1.96
N ALA A 29 -6.52 42.62 2.42
CA ALA A 29 -6.06 42.64 3.80
C ALA A 29 -5.67 44.08 4.15
N PRO A 30 -5.69 44.47 5.44
CA PRO A 30 -5.23 45.80 5.85
C PRO A 30 -3.81 46.08 5.32
N GLY A 31 -3.64 47.19 4.60
CA GLY A 31 -2.36 47.58 4.01
C GLY A 31 -1.98 46.88 2.70
N MET A 32 -2.77 45.92 2.21
CA MET A 32 -2.52 45.16 0.98
C MET A 32 -3.49 45.58 -0.12
N ARG A 33 -3.02 45.76 -1.36
CA ARG A 33 -3.93 45.93 -2.51
C ARG A 33 -4.60 44.57 -2.82
N PRO A 34 -5.70 44.56 -3.59
CA PRO A 34 -6.34 43.31 -3.97
C PRO A 34 -5.36 42.36 -4.71
N ALA A 35 -5.04 41.24 -4.07
CA ALA A 35 -4.06 40.27 -4.56
C ALA A 35 -4.73 39.02 -5.12
N SER A 36 -4.07 38.37 -6.09
CA SER A 36 -4.55 37.09 -6.65
C SER A 36 -4.46 35.99 -5.60
N VAL A 37 -5.43 35.07 -5.61
CA VAL A 37 -5.48 33.97 -4.64
C VAL A 37 -4.98 32.68 -5.25
N GLU A 38 -4.16 31.96 -4.50
CA GLU A 38 -3.69 30.62 -4.83
C GLU A 38 -4.08 29.63 -3.72
N LEU A 39 -4.45 28.42 -4.12
CA LEU A 39 -4.54 27.27 -3.24
C LEU A 39 -3.19 26.55 -3.23
N CYS A 40 -2.54 26.49 -2.08
CA CYS A 40 -1.21 25.95 -1.89
C CYS A 40 -1.27 24.66 -1.07
N LEU A 41 -0.75 23.57 -1.64
CA LEU A 41 -0.48 22.34 -0.91
C LEU A 41 0.92 22.43 -0.27
N VAL A 42 1.00 22.08 1.00
CA VAL A 42 2.24 21.97 1.77
C VAL A 42 2.30 20.57 2.40
N PRO A 43 3.43 20.14 2.99
CA PRO A 43 3.57 18.81 3.58
C PRO A 43 2.46 18.47 4.59
N ASP A 44 2.07 19.42 5.43
CA ASP A 44 1.16 19.18 6.56
C ASP A 44 -0.28 19.69 6.34
N GLY A 45 -0.63 20.17 5.14
CA GLY A 45 -1.95 20.73 4.92
C GLY A 45 -2.16 21.44 3.59
N VAL A 46 -3.23 22.22 3.53
CA VAL A 46 -3.61 23.01 2.36
C VAL A 46 -4.11 24.38 2.79
N TRP A 47 -3.61 25.41 2.12
CA TRP A 47 -3.81 26.81 2.49
C TRP A 47 -4.33 27.63 1.31
N LEU A 48 -5.24 28.55 1.58
CA LEU A 48 -5.55 29.64 0.64
C LEU A 48 -4.65 30.82 0.94
N VAL A 49 -3.99 31.37 -0.08
CA VAL A 49 -3.00 32.44 0.11
C VAL A 49 -3.21 33.55 -0.92
N ALA A 50 -3.16 34.79 -0.46
CA ALA A 50 -3.02 35.97 -1.30
C ALA A 50 -1.93 36.87 -0.72
N ALA A 51 -0.88 37.15 -1.49
CA ALA A 51 0.27 37.91 -1.02
C ALA A 51 0.83 38.84 -2.11
N GLU A 52 1.36 39.98 -1.68
CA GLU A 52 2.11 40.92 -2.55
C GLU A 52 3.63 40.77 -2.39
N GLY A 53 4.06 40.14 -1.30
CA GLY A 53 5.45 39.81 -1.01
C GLY A 53 5.54 39.02 0.30
N ARG A 54 6.77 38.75 0.76
CA ARG A 54 7.03 37.90 1.93
C ARG A 54 6.37 38.37 3.23
N PHE A 55 6.23 39.68 3.45
CA PHE A 55 5.71 40.22 4.71
C PHE A 55 4.23 40.64 4.66
N LEU A 56 3.67 40.80 3.45
CA LEU A 56 2.34 41.38 3.25
C LEU A 56 1.45 40.41 2.46
N GLY A 57 0.44 39.90 3.15
CA GLY A 57 -0.46 38.89 2.62
C GLY A 57 -1.50 38.45 3.64
N LYS A 58 -2.42 37.60 3.18
CA LYS A 58 -3.42 36.90 3.99
C LYS A 58 -3.44 35.43 3.60
N HIS A 59 -3.61 34.57 4.60
CA HIS A 59 -3.77 33.14 4.39
C HIS A 59 -4.89 32.59 5.27
N TYR A 60 -5.43 31.44 4.87
CA TYR A 60 -6.46 30.70 5.60
C TYR A 60 -6.17 29.21 5.55
N ASP A 61 -6.35 28.54 6.69
CA ASP A 61 -6.19 27.09 6.77
C ASP A 61 -7.47 26.41 6.29
N VAL A 62 -7.38 25.67 5.19
CA VAL A 62 -8.52 24.92 4.67
C VAL A 62 -8.86 23.74 5.60
N CYS A 63 -7.88 23.19 6.31
CA CYS A 63 -8.09 22.08 7.25
C CYS A 63 -8.82 22.53 8.52
N ALA A 64 -8.69 23.79 8.93
CA ALA A 64 -9.35 24.37 10.10
C ALA A 64 -10.86 24.66 9.87
N GLY A 65 -11.37 24.51 8.64
CA GLY A 65 -12.78 24.74 8.32
C GLY A 65 -13.14 26.21 8.09
N GLU A 66 -12.16 27.10 7.93
CA GLU A 66 -12.36 28.52 7.62
C GLU A 66 -12.90 28.75 6.20
N VAL A 67 -12.93 27.69 5.39
CA VAL A 67 -13.19 27.72 3.95
C VAL A 67 -14.36 26.80 3.63
N ARG A 68 -15.31 27.28 2.82
CA ARG A 68 -16.45 26.50 2.33
C ARG A 68 -16.32 26.28 0.83
N TYR A 69 -16.53 25.05 0.38
CA TYR A 69 -16.56 24.64 -1.02
C TYR A 69 -18.01 24.48 -1.49
N GLU A 70 -18.37 25.14 -2.58
CA GLU A 70 -19.67 24.97 -3.23
C GLU A 70 -19.47 24.42 -4.64
N THR A 71 -20.04 23.23 -4.88
CA THR A 71 -20.11 22.66 -6.22
C THR A 71 -21.19 23.38 -7.03
N GLY A 72 -20.84 23.92 -8.19
CA GLY A 72 -21.77 24.69 -9.02
C GLY A 72 -22.01 24.06 -10.38
N ARG A 73 -23.19 24.29 -10.99
CA ARG A 73 -23.49 23.80 -12.35
C ARG A 73 -22.53 24.34 -13.41
N LEU A 74 -22.06 25.58 -13.24
CA LEU A 74 -21.18 26.26 -14.20
C LEU A 74 -19.74 26.36 -13.70
N ARG A 75 -19.55 26.64 -12.40
CA ARG A 75 -18.25 26.81 -11.75
C ARG A 75 -18.36 26.48 -10.27
N ASP A 76 -17.35 25.78 -9.76
CA ASP A 76 -17.20 25.57 -8.32
C ASP A 76 -16.66 26.84 -7.65
N ARG A 77 -16.91 26.97 -6.36
CA ARG A 77 -16.53 28.16 -5.57
C ARG A 77 -15.88 27.75 -4.26
N LEU A 78 -14.93 28.56 -3.84
CA LEU A 78 -14.36 28.55 -2.48
C LEU A 78 -14.78 29.85 -1.82
N ILE A 79 -15.36 29.76 -0.64
CA ILE A 79 -15.89 30.89 0.12
C ILE A 79 -15.09 30.98 1.40
N VAL A 80 -14.50 32.14 1.65
CA VAL A 80 -13.71 32.39 2.85
C VAL A 80 -14.17 33.72 3.45
N ALA A 81 -14.64 33.69 4.70
CA ALA A 81 -15.45 34.77 5.27
C ALA A 81 -16.57 35.19 4.27
N ASP A 82 -16.60 36.45 3.86
CA ASP A 82 -17.58 36.99 2.90
C ASP A 82 -17.08 37.02 1.44
N THR A 83 -15.89 36.46 1.17
CA THR A 83 -15.27 36.50 -0.17
C THR A 83 -15.53 35.22 -0.95
N VAL A 84 -16.08 35.36 -2.16
CA VAL A 84 -16.29 34.26 -3.11
C VAL A 84 -15.14 34.20 -4.11
N LEU A 85 -14.42 33.08 -4.10
CA LEU A 85 -13.35 32.75 -5.02
C LEU A 85 -13.86 31.73 -6.03
N THR A 86 -13.65 32.00 -7.32
CA THR A 86 -14.12 31.11 -8.39
C THR A 86 -13.05 30.06 -8.69
N VAL A 87 -13.43 28.79 -8.71
CA VAL A 87 -12.56 27.71 -9.18
C VAL A 87 -12.66 27.63 -10.70
N PRO A 88 -11.53 27.69 -11.44
CA PRO A 88 -11.55 27.49 -12.89
C PRO A 88 -12.13 26.11 -13.24
N PRO A 89 -13.11 25.99 -14.17
CA PRO A 89 -13.78 24.71 -14.46
C PRO A 89 -12.81 23.58 -14.80
N ALA A 90 -11.79 23.85 -15.61
CA ALA A 90 -10.76 22.88 -16.00
C ALA A 90 -9.85 22.44 -14.84
N ARG A 91 -9.93 23.08 -13.67
CA ARG A 91 -9.12 22.79 -12.47
C ARG A 91 -9.95 22.30 -11.29
N ALA A 92 -11.27 22.17 -11.44
CA ALA A 92 -12.18 21.73 -10.37
C ALA A 92 -11.72 20.43 -9.69
N GLY A 93 -11.43 19.38 -10.48
CA GLY A 93 -10.91 18.12 -9.96
C GLY A 93 -9.56 18.27 -9.26
N ALA A 94 -8.64 19.07 -9.82
CA ALA A 94 -7.33 19.32 -9.21
C ALA A 94 -7.43 20.07 -7.87
N VAL A 95 -8.37 21.01 -7.75
CA VAL A 95 -8.66 21.71 -6.49
C VAL A 95 -9.21 20.74 -5.44
N ARG A 96 -10.21 19.91 -5.79
CA ARG A 96 -10.75 18.89 -4.87
C ARG A 96 -9.67 17.91 -4.42
N THR A 97 -8.87 17.39 -5.34
CA THR A 97 -7.71 16.53 -5.03
C THR A 97 -6.72 17.22 -4.10
N CYS A 98 -6.39 18.49 -4.34
CA CYS A 98 -5.48 19.27 -3.50
C CYS A 98 -6.00 19.43 -2.07
N ILE A 99 -7.29 19.78 -1.93
CA ILE A 99 -7.96 19.91 -0.63
C ILE A 99 -7.98 18.56 0.10
N ALA A 100 -8.43 17.50 -0.58
CA ALA A 100 -8.52 16.18 0.00
C ALA A 100 -7.16 15.65 0.45
N LEU A 101 -6.13 15.81 -0.37
CA LEU A 101 -4.76 15.41 -0.05
C LEU A 101 -4.22 16.18 1.16
N GLY A 102 -4.38 17.51 1.19
CA GLY A 102 -3.93 18.32 2.33
C GLY A 102 -4.61 17.92 3.63
N ARG A 103 -5.92 17.62 3.60
CA ARG A 103 -6.66 17.16 4.79
C ARG A 103 -6.26 15.76 5.22
N VAL A 104 -5.99 14.85 4.29
CA VAL A 104 -5.47 13.51 4.60
C VAL A 104 -4.10 13.61 5.27
N ARG A 105 -3.19 14.45 4.74
CA ARG A 105 -1.87 14.70 5.34
C ARG A 105 -1.97 15.32 6.73
N HIS A 106 -2.84 16.32 6.88
CA HIS A 106 -3.13 16.95 8.17
C HIS A 106 -3.67 15.94 9.21
N TRP A 107 -4.57 15.04 8.80
CA TRP A 107 -5.05 13.94 9.65
C TRP A 107 -3.93 12.93 9.96
N ALA A 108 -3.09 12.63 8.99
CA ALA A 108 -2.04 11.64 9.13
C ALA A 108 -1.00 12.09 10.17
N ARG A 109 -0.72 13.40 10.26
CA ARG A 109 0.37 13.99 11.07
C ARG A 109 1.71 13.23 10.91
N ALA A 110 1.85 12.53 9.79
CA ALA A 110 2.89 11.57 9.54
C ALA A 110 3.99 12.24 8.72
N PRO A 111 5.25 11.79 8.85
CA PRO A 111 6.34 12.27 8.01
C PRO A 111 5.98 12.10 6.53
N SER A 112 6.64 12.91 5.69
CA SER A 112 6.55 12.90 4.23
C SER A 112 6.28 11.50 3.68
N LEU A 113 5.12 11.32 3.06
CA LEU A 113 4.77 10.10 2.36
C LEU A 113 5.84 9.80 1.30
N PRO A 114 6.16 8.53 1.04
CA PRO A 114 7.14 8.19 0.02
C PRO A 114 6.72 8.76 -1.34
N ASP A 115 7.67 9.36 -2.07
CA ASP A 115 7.42 9.99 -3.37
C ASP A 115 6.99 8.99 -4.45
N THR A 116 7.22 7.69 -4.22
CA THR A 116 6.86 6.63 -5.16
C THR A 116 5.38 6.27 -5.02
N ALA A 117 4.61 6.49 -6.09
CA ALA A 117 3.21 6.11 -6.15
C ALA A 117 3.05 4.60 -5.94
N LEU A 118 1.99 4.23 -5.22
CA LEU A 118 1.64 2.83 -4.99
C LEU A 118 1.11 2.22 -6.30
N ALA A 119 1.89 1.34 -6.91
CA ALA A 119 1.49 0.67 -8.14
C ALA A 119 0.31 -0.28 -7.88
N PRO A 120 -0.72 -0.30 -8.75
CA PRO A 120 -1.82 -1.24 -8.62
C PRO A 120 -1.34 -2.67 -8.88
N ASP A 121 -1.94 -3.62 -8.17
CA ASP A 121 -1.81 -5.05 -8.40
C ASP A 121 -3.15 -5.75 -8.16
N ARG A 122 -3.14 -7.06 -7.87
CA ARG A 122 -4.36 -7.76 -7.51
C ARG A 122 -5.00 -7.09 -6.30
N TYR A 123 -4.29 -7.04 -5.17
CA TYR A 123 -4.82 -6.62 -3.88
C TYR A 123 -4.87 -5.10 -3.70
N VAL A 124 -4.20 -4.34 -4.56
CA VAL A 124 -4.21 -2.88 -4.57
C VAL A 124 -4.90 -2.36 -5.82
N ALA A 125 -6.07 -1.77 -5.64
CA ALA A 125 -6.80 -1.12 -6.72
C ALA A 125 -6.06 0.11 -7.24
N ALA A 126 -6.44 0.60 -8.43
CA ALA A 126 -6.03 1.93 -8.88
C ALA A 126 -6.66 3.01 -7.97
N LEU A 127 -5.85 3.58 -7.07
CA LEU A 127 -6.28 4.57 -6.09
C LEU A 127 -6.02 6.00 -6.59
N SER A 128 -6.92 6.93 -6.26
CA SER A 128 -6.67 8.36 -6.42
C SER A 128 -5.55 8.83 -5.49
N GLU A 129 -4.89 9.93 -5.82
CA GLU A 129 -3.80 10.49 -5.02
C GLU A 129 -4.16 10.67 -3.51
N PRO A 130 -5.33 11.20 -3.12
CA PRO A 130 -5.70 11.29 -1.71
C PRO A 130 -5.94 9.91 -1.06
N ALA A 131 -6.47 8.94 -1.81
CA ALA A 131 -6.66 7.58 -1.32
C ALA A 131 -5.33 6.84 -1.16
N GLN A 132 -4.36 7.05 -2.05
CA GLN A 132 -2.99 6.55 -1.89
C GLN A 132 -2.35 7.13 -0.62
N ALA A 133 -2.44 8.44 -0.43
CA ALA A 133 -1.93 9.11 0.77
C ALA A 133 -2.54 8.54 2.07
N LEU A 134 -3.84 8.30 2.06
CA LEU A 134 -4.56 7.68 3.18
C LEU A 134 -4.04 6.26 3.46
N VAL A 135 -3.99 5.41 2.43
CA VAL A 135 -3.58 4.00 2.57
C VAL A 135 -2.12 3.89 3.00
N LEU A 136 -1.23 4.72 2.46
CA LEU A 136 0.17 4.78 2.87
C LEU A 136 0.33 5.29 4.31
N SER A 137 -0.49 6.25 4.74
CA SER A 137 -0.51 6.71 6.14
C SER A 137 -0.97 5.60 7.09
N LEU A 138 -1.92 4.76 6.68
CA LEU A 138 -2.32 3.57 7.44
C LEU A 138 -1.19 2.54 7.48
N ALA A 139 -0.52 2.28 6.36
CA ALA A 139 0.61 1.35 6.30
C ALA A 139 1.81 1.84 7.15
N ALA A 140 2.06 3.14 7.21
CA ALA A 140 3.10 3.69 8.08
C ALA A 140 2.85 3.38 9.57
N ARG A 141 1.58 3.22 9.98
CA ARG A 141 1.17 2.91 11.36
C ARG A 141 0.98 1.41 11.61
N GLY A 142 0.45 0.69 10.62
CA GLY A 142 0.07 -0.73 10.70
C GLY A 142 1.01 -1.67 9.94
N GLY A 143 2.21 -1.22 9.61
CA GLY A 143 3.18 -1.99 8.84
C GLY A 143 2.80 -2.13 7.35
N PRO A 144 3.54 -2.99 6.62
CA PRO A 144 3.40 -3.11 5.17
C PRO A 144 1.96 -3.25 4.73
N LEU A 145 1.58 -2.50 3.69
CA LEU A 145 0.30 -2.68 3.05
C LEU A 145 0.21 -4.12 2.53
N ILE A 146 -0.94 -4.76 2.70
CA ILE A 146 -1.29 -6.05 2.09
C ILE A 146 -2.23 -5.80 0.92
N GLY A 147 -3.35 -5.12 1.16
CA GLY A 147 -4.34 -4.77 0.14
C GLY A 147 -5.09 -3.48 0.44
N ALA A 148 -5.56 -2.83 -0.61
CA ALA A 148 -6.41 -1.65 -0.54
C ALA A 148 -7.36 -1.62 -1.74
N VAL A 149 -8.64 -1.87 -1.47
CA VAL A 149 -9.68 -1.94 -2.51
C VAL A 149 -10.83 -1.02 -2.16
N ARG A 150 -11.32 -0.27 -3.15
CA ARG A 150 -12.58 0.48 -3.01
C ARG A 150 -13.73 -0.50 -2.92
N ILE A 151 -14.60 -0.34 -1.93
CA ILE A 151 -15.80 -1.16 -1.76
C ILE A 151 -17.06 -0.30 -1.85
N GLY A 152 -18.11 -0.89 -2.40
CA GLY A 152 -19.43 -0.26 -2.51
C GLY A 152 -19.52 0.89 -3.51
N ALA A 153 -20.75 1.39 -3.66
CA ALA A 153 -21.03 2.60 -4.41
C ALA A 153 -20.56 3.84 -3.63
N SER A 154 -20.30 4.94 -4.35
CA SER A 154 -20.12 6.22 -3.68
C SER A 154 -21.44 6.70 -3.07
N ARG A 155 -21.37 7.34 -1.90
CA ARG A 155 -22.52 8.01 -1.29
C ARG A 155 -22.32 9.52 -1.25
N GLU A 156 -23.41 10.29 -1.30
CA GLU A 156 -23.37 11.73 -1.03
C GLU A 156 -23.41 11.95 0.49
N ILE A 157 -22.56 12.84 0.99
CA ILE A 157 -22.49 13.25 2.39
C ILE A 157 -22.47 14.78 2.50
N GLU A 158 -22.80 15.27 3.68
CA GLU A 158 -22.55 16.66 4.07
C GLU A 158 -21.11 16.77 4.59
N SER A 159 -20.21 17.30 3.76
CA SER A 159 -18.82 17.57 4.17
C SER A 159 -18.78 18.76 5.12
N ARG A 160 -17.78 18.79 6.01
CA ARG A 160 -17.47 20.01 6.77
C ARG A 160 -17.18 21.21 5.87
N LEU A 161 -16.69 20.97 4.65
CA LEU A 161 -16.40 22.02 3.68
C LEU A 161 -17.58 22.29 2.76
N GLY A 162 -18.55 21.39 2.58
CA GLY A 162 -19.64 21.65 1.63
C GLY A 162 -20.66 20.53 1.47
N PRO A 163 -21.89 20.88 1.04
CA PRO A 163 -22.96 19.91 0.90
C PRO A 163 -22.72 18.96 -0.29
N ARG A 164 -23.40 17.81 -0.28
CA ARG A 164 -23.45 16.85 -1.41
C ARG A 164 -22.09 16.40 -1.93
N THR A 165 -21.14 16.19 -1.02
CA THR A 165 -19.81 15.71 -1.34
C THR A 165 -19.85 14.19 -1.54
N ARG A 166 -19.21 13.68 -2.59
CA ARG A 166 -19.11 12.23 -2.79
C ARG A 166 -18.08 11.62 -1.85
N GLU A 167 -18.44 10.51 -1.23
CA GLU A 167 -17.58 9.70 -0.37
C GLU A 167 -17.39 8.31 -0.96
N HIS A 168 -16.18 7.78 -0.81
CA HIS A 168 -15.81 6.43 -1.20
C HIS A 168 -15.39 5.63 0.03
N THR A 169 -15.79 4.36 0.07
CA THR A 169 -15.39 3.43 1.12
C THR A 169 -14.28 2.52 0.58
N TYR A 170 -13.29 2.22 1.41
CA TYR A 170 -12.15 1.38 1.10
C TYR A 170 -11.98 0.32 2.18
N PHE A 171 -11.75 -0.91 1.77
CA PHE A 171 -11.23 -1.95 2.65
C PHE A 171 -9.71 -1.95 2.51
N VAL A 172 -9.02 -1.77 3.63
CA VAL A 172 -7.55 -1.67 3.69
C VAL A 172 -7.04 -2.72 4.67
N LEU A 173 -6.15 -3.59 4.22
CA LEU A 173 -5.47 -4.57 5.05
C LEU A 173 -3.99 -4.23 5.12
N THR A 174 -3.49 -4.09 6.34
CA THR A 174 -2.07 -3.94 6.65
C THR A 174 -1.54 -5.21 7.31
N ALA A 175 -0.23 -5.26 7.55
CA ALA A 175 0.40 -6.37 8.27
C ALA A 175 -0.15 -6.53 9.69
N GLU A 176 -0.54 -5.43 10.35
CA GLU A 176 -1.14 -5.46 11.68
C GLU A 176 -2.66 -5.63 11.61
N GLN A 177 -3.36 -4.77 10.87
CA GLN A 177 -4.81 -4.61 11.05
C GLN A 177 -5.59 -4.39 9.74
N ALA A 178 -6.85 -4.82 9.76
CA ALA A 178 -7.86 -4.53 8.76
C ALA A 178 -8.64 -3.25 9.12
N HIS A 179 -8.95 -2.43 8.12
CA HIS A 179 -9.69 -1.19 8.28
C HIS A 179 -10.77 -1.04 7.22
N VAL A 180 -11.89 -0.42 7.61
CA VAL A 180 -12.74 0.30 6.67
C VAL A 180 -12.41 1.78 6.77
N ALA A 181 -11.97 2.36 5.68
CA ALA A 181 -11.69 3.78 5.58
C ALA A 181 -12.67 4.44 4.62
N ARG A 182 -13.26 5.57 5.01
CA ARG A 182 -14.14 6.36 4.14
C ARG A 182 -13.49 7.70 3.87
N LEU A 183 -13.40 8.09 2.60
CA LEU A 183 -12.75 9.31 2.16
C LEU A 183 -13.65 10.07 1.18
N SER A 184 -13.93 11.34 1.49
CA SER A 184 -14.69 12.25 0.64
C SER A 184 -13.80 12.92 -0.41
N GLU A 185 -14.40 13.38 -1.53
CA GLU A 185 -13.72 14.19 -2.54
C GLU A 185 -13.14 15.50 -1.99
N LEU A 186 -13.60 15.94 -0.80
CA LEU A 186 -13.11 17.11 -0.08
C LEU A 186 -12.27 16.75 1.15
N GLY A 187 -11.90 15.48 1.36
CA GLY A 187 -10.99 15.06 2.43
C GLY A 187 -11.62 14.85 3.80
N ASP A 188 -12.94 14.69 3.91
CA ASP A 188 -13.53 14.14 5.13
C ASP A 188 -13.14 12.68 5.22
N LEU A 189 -12.67 12.29 6.39
CA LEU A 189 -12.07 10.99 6.61
C LEU A 189 -12.64 10.36 7.88
N SER A 190 -13.03 9.10 7.77
CA SER A 190 -13.26 8.22 8.91
C SER A 190 -12.51 6.92 8.69
N VAL A 191 -11.87 6.40 9.74
CA VAL A 191 -11.17 5.12 9.71
C VAL A 191 -11.68 4.30 10.87
N GLU A 192 -12.17 3.12 10.56
CA GLU A 192 -12.68 2.14 11.51
C GLU A 192 -11.76 0.91 11.47
N ALA A 193 -11.20 0.55 12.61
CA ALA A 193 -10.47 -0.70 12.78
C ALA A 193 -11.46 -1.86 12.86
N LEU A 194 -11.16 -2.94 12.15
CA LEU A 194 -11.98 -4.14 12.11
C LEU A 194 -11.29 -5.27 12.90
N ASP A 195 -12.09 -6.06 13.61
CA ASP A 195 -11.67 -7.31 14.23
C ASP A 195 -11.70 -8.43 13.18
N PRO A 196 -10.54 -9.03 12.83
CA PRO A 196 -10.49 -10.12 11.87
C PRO A 196 -11.38 -11.31 12.21
N ALA A 197 -11.61 -11.59 13.50
CA ALA A 197 -12.44 -12.72 13.92
C ALA A 197 -13.94 -12.54 13.57
N LEU A 198 -14.36 -11.30 13.33
CA LEU A 198 -15.74 -10.96 12.99
C LEU A 198 -15.94 -10.68 11.49
N LEU A 199 -14.87 -10.77 10.69
CA LEU A 199 -14.92 -10.48 9.26
C LEU A 199 -15.36 -11.69 8.45
N ARG A 200 -16.32 -11.45 7.55
CA ARG A 200 -16.74 -12.44 6.54
C ARG A 200 -17.30 -11.75 5.31
N VAL A 201 -17.31 -12.48 4.19
CA VAL A 201 -17.96 -12.04 2.95
C VAL A 201 -19.20 -12.88 2.73
N ASP A 202 -20.36 -12.24 2.72
CA ASP A 202 -21.63 -12.89 2.40
C ASP A 202 -21.95 -12.63 0.92
N VAL A 203 -22.23 -13.70 0.16
CA VAL A 203 -22.63 -13.62 -1.26
C VAL A 203 -24.03 -14.20 -1.41
N SER A 204 -24.93 -13.41 -2.00
CA SER A 204 -26.34 -13.73 -2.17
C SER A 204 -26.84 -13.34 -3.57
N ALA A 205 -28.08 -13.73 -3.90
CA ALA A 205 -28.73 -13.31 -5.14
C ALA A 205 -28.92 -11.79 -5.24
N SER A 206 -29.05 -11.09 -4.10
CA SER A 206 -29.20 -9.63 -4.03
C SER A 206 -27.87 -8.85 -4.11
N GLY A 207 -26.73 -9.53 -4.01
CA GLY A 207 -25.41 -8.90 -4.05
C GLY A 207 -24.41 -9.54 -3.10
N ALA A 208 -23.27 -8.88 -2.94
CA ALA A 208 -22.21 -9.30 -2.03
C ALA A 208 -21.94 -8.20 -1.00
N ALA A 209 -21.57 -8.59 0.22
CA ALA A 209 -21.24 -7.67 1.29
C ALA A 209 -20.07 -8.16 2.14
N LEU A 210 -19.23 -7.22 2.57
CA LEU A 210 -18.27 -7.42 3.66
C LEU A 210 -19.01 -7.17 4.97
N ARG A 211 -18.98 -8.14 5.90
CA ARG A 211 -19.59 -8.01 7.22
C ARG A 211 -18.54 -7.95 8.31
N HIS A 212 -18.81 -7.13 9.30
CA HIS A 212 -18.05 -7.01 10.54
C HIS A 212 -19.05 -7.05 11.70
N GLY A 213 -19.29 -8.24 12.26
CA GLY A 213 -20.40 -8.47 13.19
C GLY A 213 -21.76 -8.16 12.52
N GLU A 214 -22.51 -7.24 13.12
CA GLU A 214 -23.81 -6.78 12.59
C GLU A 214 -23.68 -5.70 11.50
N THR A 215 -22.51 -5.09 11.34
CA THR A 215 -22.30 -4.04 10.35
C THR A 215 -22.05 -4.63 8.96
N GLU A 216 -22.74 -4.09 7.96
CA GLU A 216 -22.63 -4.49 6.57
C GLU A 216 -22.06 -3.38 5.69
N TYR A 217 -21.07 -3.73 4.86
CA TYR A 217 -20.51 -2.86 3.85
C TYR A 217 -20.73 -3.50 2.46
N PRO A 218 -21.54 -2.87 1.59
CA PRO A 218 -21.83 -3.43 0.27
C PRO A 218 -20.55 -3.49 -0.56
N ILE A 219 -20.34 -4.58 -1.29
CA ILE A 219 -19.23 -4.74 -2.24
C ILE A 219 -19.77 -5.10 -3.61
N ALA A 220 -19.07 -4.71 -4.69
CA ALA A 220 -19.50 -5.13 -6.02
C ALA A 220 -19.32 -6.65 -6.15
N PRO A 221 -20.23 -7.40 -6.82
CA PRO A 221 -20.10 -8.84 -6.98
C PRO A 221 -18.74 -9.29 -7.58
N ARG A 222 -18.22 -8.52 -8.54
CA ARG A 222 -16.90 -8.73 -9.16
C ARG A 222 -15.72 -8.62 -8.18
N GLN A 223 -15.93 -8.00 -7.02
CA GLN A 223 -14.93 -7.81 -5.97
C GLN A 223 -15.06 -8.85 -4.85
N ALA A 224 -16.12 -9.66 -4.84
CA ALA A 224 -16.35 -10.62 -3.76
C ALA A 224 -15.16 -11.55 -3.56
N ALA A 225 -14.65 -12.15 -4.64
CA ALA A 225 -13.51 -13.06 -4.58
C ALA A 225 -12.26 -12.41 -3.95
N ILE A 226 -11.93 -11.19 -4.37
CA ILE A 226 -10.73 -10.52 -3.84
C ILE A 226 -10.89 -10.04 -2.41
N VAL A 227 -12.09 -9.59 -2.04
CA VAL A 227 -12.36 -9.20 -0.65
C VAL A 227 -12.35 -10.43 0.25
N SER A 228 -12.89 -11.57 -0.20
CA SER A 228 -12.81 -12.84 0.52
C SER A 228 -11.35 -13.27 0.77
N GLU A 229 -10.50 -13.19 -0.26
CA GLU A 229 -9.07 -13.48 -0.10
C GLU A 229 -8.39 -12.56 0.92
N LEU A 230 -8.74 -11.27 0.95
CA LEU A 230 -8.19 -10.34 1.94
C LEU A 230 -8.73 -10.64 3.36
N VAL A 231 -9.99 -11.06 3.50
CA VAL A 231 -10.55 -11.50 4.78
C VAL A 231 -9.83 -12.76 5.27
N GLU A 232 -9.58 -13.75 4.41
CA GLU A 232 -8.77 -14.93 4.74
C GLU A 232 -7.35 -14.55 5.20
N LEU A 233 -6.73 -13.56 4.55
CA LEU A 233 -5.41 -13.08 4.97
C LEU A 233 -5.44 -12.36 6.33
N SER A 234 -6.57 -11.71 6.66
CA SER A 234 -6.70 -10.94 7.90
C SER A 234 -6.72 -11.79 9.16
N ILE A 235 -7.17 -13.04 9.09
CA ILE A 235 -7.21 -13.97 10.24
C ILE A 235 -5.85 -14.62 10.53
N MET A 236 -4.90 -14.54 9.59
CA MET A 236 -3.57 -15.11 9.75
C MET A 236 -2.72 -14.27 10.70
N THR A 237 -1.71 -14.89 11.32
CA THR A 237 -0.67 -14.15 12.04
C THR A 237 0.05 -13.19 11.10
N ARG A 238 0.67 -12.14 11.63
CA ARG A 238 1.41 -11.14 10.83
C ARG A 238 2.39 -11.78 9.84
N ALA A 239 3.20 -12.73 10.32
CA ALA A 239 4.24 -13.37 9.54
C ALA A 239 3.65 -14.22 8.39
N GLU A 240 2.64 -15.04 8.70
CA GLU A 240 1.92 -15.86 7.71
C GLU A 240 1.17 -15.01 6.70
N ARG A 241 0.48 -13.94 7.14
CA ARG A 241 -0.23 -13.00 6.28
C ARG A 241 0.68 -12.42 5.22
N LEU A 242 1.84 -11.91 5.62
CA LEU A 242 2.84 -11.33 4.70
C LEU A 242 3.34 -12.38 3.70
N PHE A 243 3.69 -13.57 4.20
CA PHE A 243 4.22 -14.66 3.41
C PHE A 243 3.22 -15.20 2.39
N GLU A 244 1.99 -15.45 2.81
CA GLU A 244 0.91 -15.94 1.96
C GLU A 244 0.48 -14.89 0.93
N THR A 245 0.45 -13.60 1.30
CA THR A 245 0.21 -12.51 0.35
C THR A 245 1.27 -12.51 -0.76
N ALA A 246 2.55 -12.61 -0.38
CA ALA A 246 3.64 -12.66 -1.34
C ALA A 246 3.53 -13.87 -2.28
N ARG A 247 3.19 -15.04 -1.73
CA ARG A 247 2.95 -16.27 -2.50
C ARG A 247 1.82 -16.08 -3.52
N ARG A 248 0.65 -15.60 -3.07
CA ARG A 248 -0.52 -15.39 -3.94
C ARG A 248 -0.19 -14.41 -5.06
N LEU A 249 0.45 -13.28 -4.76
CA LEU A 249 0.89 -12.30 -5.77
C LEU A 249 1.87 -12.90 -6.79
N ARG A 250 2.84 -13.69 -6.32
CA ARG A 250 3.83 -14.34 -7.18
C ARG A 250 3.19 -15.25 -8.24
N LEU A 251 2.16 -16.02 -7.86
CA LEU A 251 1.49 -16.97 -8.75
C LEU A 251 0.65 -16.31 -9.86
N LEU A 252 0.47 -14.99 -9.82
CA LEU A 252 -0.44 -14.25 -10.70
C LEU A 252 0.25 -13.42 -11.79
N SER A 253 1.54 -13.68 -12.06
CA SER A 253 2.44 -13.02 -13.02
C SER A 253 1.72 -12.08 -14.02
N PRO A 254 1.90 -10.74 -13.90
CA PRO A 254 3.22 -10.09 -13.97
C PRO A 254 3.55 -9.08 -12.84
N THR A 255 2.74 -8.94 -11.79
CA THR A 255 2.94 -7.91 -10.75
C THR A 255 3.82 -8.39 -9.60
N ARG A 256 5.11 -8.62 -9.88
CA ARG A 256 6.11 -9.09 -8.88
C ARG A 256 6.65 -7.99 -7.96
N HIS A 257 6.30 -6.73 -8.20
CA HIS A 257 6.99 -5.58 -7.61
C HIS A 257 7.02 -5.57 -6.06
N ARG A 258 5.98 -6.11 -5.40
CA ARG A 258 5.90 -6.18 -3.93
C ARG A 258 6.32 -7.52 -3.33
N VAL A 259 6.51 -8.57 -4.13
CA VAL A 259 6.76 -9.93 -3.63
C VAL A 259 8.02 -9.96 -2.76
N GLY A 260 9.16 -9.46 -3.26
CA GLY A 260 10.41 -9.43 -2.49
C GLY A 260 10.27 -8.66 -1.18
N ALA A 261 9.71 -7.45 -1.24
CA ALA A 261 9.50 -6.62 -0.06
C ALA A 261 8.61 -7.31 1.01
N LEU A 262 7.52 -7.95 0.59
CA LEU A 262 6.62 -8.68 1.49
C LEU A 262 7.32 -9.90 2.13
N VAL A 263 8.12 -10.65 1.36
CA VAL A 263 8.93 -11.76 1.90
C VAL A 263 9.96 -11.24 2.90
N ASP A 264 10.67 -10.15 2.60
CA ASP A 264 11.62 -9.54 3.54
C ASP A 264 10.93 -9.07 4.83
N HIS A 265 9.71 -8.56 4.75
CA HIS A 265 8.90 -8.25 5.93
C HIS A 265 8.45 -9.50 6.69
N ALA A 266 8.16 -10.61 6.01
CA ALA A 266 7.86 -11.88 6.64
C ALA A 266 9.09 -12.46 7.39
N ILE A 267 10.30 -12.33 6.82
CA ILE A 267 11.57 -12.67 7.50
C ILE A 267 11.69 -11.88 8.80
N ARG A 268 11.56 -10.55 8.74
CA ARG A 268 11.61 -9.68 9.93
C ARG A 268 10.51 -9.98 10.96
N SER A 269 9.40 -10.55 10.52
CA SER A 269 8.29 -10.95 11.39
C SER A 269 8.44 -12.39 11.91
N GLY A 270 9.56 -13.08 11.61
CA GLY A 270 9.88 -14.41 12.14
C GLY A 270 9.27 -15.58 11.39
N HIS A 271 8.85 -15.42 10.12
CA HIS A 271 8.33 -16.56 9.35
C HIS A 271 9.47 -17.55 9.02
N PRO A 272 9.38 -18.84 9.42
CA PRO A 272 10.50 -19.79 9.37
C PRO A 272 10.98 -20.08 7.94
N LEU A 273 10.07 -20.07 6.96
CA LEU A 273 10.39 -20.37 5.56
C LEU A 273 10.67 -19.15 4.68
N ALA A 274 10.53 -17.94 5.22
CA ALA A 274 10.60 -16.74 4.39
C ALA A 274 12.01 -16.48 3.84
N ALA A 275 13.05 -16.81 4.61
CA ALA A 275 14.42 -16.70 4.14
C ALA A 275 14.69 -17.64 2.95
N LEU A 276 14.24 -18.90 3.03
CA LEU A 276 14.39 -19.87 1.93
C LEU A 276 13.63 -19.42 0.70
N ALA A 277 12.39 -18.96 0.86
CA ALA A 277 11.61 -18.42 -0.26
C ALA A 277 12.32 -17.23 -0.92
N ALA A 278 12.88 -16.30 -0.14
CA ALA A 278 13.63 -15.16 -0.67
C ALA A 278 14.84 -15.61 -1.49
N LEU A 279 15.62 -16.58 -0.97
CA LEU A 279 16.77 -17.15 -1.69
C LEU A 279 16.35 -17.73 -3.04
N VAL A 280 15.33 -18.59 -3.06
CA VAL A 280 14.89 -19.24 -4.30
C VAL A 280 14.35 -18.21 -5.30
N ILE A 281 13.60 -17.20 -4.83
CA ILE A 281 13.10 -16.10 -5.68
C ILE A 281 14.26 -15.30 -6.29
N ASP A 282 15.25 -14.92 -5.49
CA ASP A 282 16.42 -14.17 -5.97
C ASP A 282 17.18 -15.00 -7.02
N LEU A 283 17.33 -16.31 -6.80
CA LEU A 283 18.04 -17.25 -7.67
C LEU A 283 17.36 -17.54 -9.01
N GLU A 284 16.11 -17.09 -9.20
CA GLU A 284 15.45 -17.13 -10.52
C GLU A 284 15.97 -16.06 -11.47
N THR A 285 16.56 -14.98 -10.95
CA THR A 285 17.04 -13.85 -11.74
C THR A 285 18.53 -13.59 -11.58
N ASN A 286 19.13 -14.00 -10.46
CA ASN A 286 20.55 -13.90 -10.19
C ASN A 286 21.12 -15.31 -9.96
N PRO A 287 22.08 -15.80 -10.74
CA PRO A 287 22.55 -17.19 -10.63
C PRO A 287 23.25 -17.55 -9.31
N SER A 288 23.59 -16.58 -8.45
CA SER A 288 24.22 -16.83 -7.14
C SER A 288 23.82 -15.77 -6.12
N ASN A 289 23.65 -16.15 -4.85
CA ASN A 289 23.35 -15.21 -3.77
C ASN A 289 23.78 -15.74 -2.39
N THR A 290 25.09 -15.80 -2.18
CA THR A 290 25.69 -16.36 -0.96
C THR A 290 25.24 -15.66 0.32
N ALA A 291 25.12 -14.32 0.32
CA ALA A 291 24.66 -13.57 1.50
C ALA A 291 23.22 -13.95 1.92
N ARG A 292 22.34 -14.21 0.95
CA ARG A 292 20.99 -14.71 1.23
C ARG A 292 21.02 -16.16 1.69
N ALA A 293 21.91 -17.00 1.14
CA ALA A 293 22.07 -18.38 1.58
C ALA A 293 22.58 -18.47 3.03
N GLU A 294 23.50 -17.60 3.44
CA GLU A 294 23.92 -17.46 4.85
C GLU A 294 22.75 -17.11 5.77
N SER A 295 21.86 -16.22 5.31
CA SER A 295 20.64 -15.85 6.05
C SER A 295 19.68 -17.03 6.21
N VAL A 296 19.58 -17.91 5.20
CA VAL A 296 18.78 -19.14 5.27
C VAL A 296 19.37 -20.13 6.27
N ARG A 297 20.68 -20.37 6.22
CA ARG A 297 21.38 -21.25 7.17
C ARG A 297 21.13 -20.79 8.60
N ALA A 298 21.35 -19.50 8.87
CA ALA A 298 21.09 -18.92 10.18
C ALA A 298 19.61 -19.09 10.58
N ALA A 299 18.65 -18.86 9.69
CA ALA A 299 17.23 -19.03 10.00
C ALA A 299 16.87 -20.47 10.40
N PHE A 300 17.41 -21.48 9.70
CA PHE A 300 17.16 -22.89 10.02
C PHE A 300 17.81 -23.36 11.32
N GLU A 301 18.93 -22.77 11.72
CA GLU A 301 19.52 -23.03 13.04
C GLU A 301 18.64 -22.50 14.19
N HIS A 302 17.97 -21.36 13.98
CA HIS A 302 17.12 -20.73 15.00
C HIS A 302 15.70 -21.31 15.02
N ALA A 303 15.16 -21.68 13.87
CA ALA A 303 13.83 -22.25 13.70
C ALA A 303 13.91 -23.47 12.77
N PRO A 304 14.21 -24.66 13.33
CA PRO A 304 14.32 -25.89 12.55
C PRO A 304 13.02 -26.18 11.80
N VAL A 305 13.16 -26.53 10.53
CA VAL A 305 12.07 -26.99 9.66
C VAL A 305 12.32 -28.46 9.30
N ASP A 306 11.29 -29.18 8.87
CA ASP A 306 11.42 -30.56 8.39
C ASP A 306 11.37 -30.64 6.86
N ALA A 307 11.71 -31.82 6.32
CA ALA A 307 11.72 -32.08 4.88
C ALA A 307 10.34 -31.86 4.24
N ALA A 308 9.25 -32.27 4.91
CA ALA A 308 7.89 -32.13 4.42
C ALA A 308 7.48 -30.66 4.27
N THR A 309 7.92 -29.79 5.19
CA THR A 309 7.68 -28.36 5.14
C THR A 309 8.43 -27.70 3.97
N VAL A 310 9.65 -28.15 3.69
CA VAL A 310 10.43 -27.69 2.54
C VAL A 310 9.79 -28.14 1.21
N ASP A 311 9.37 -29.40 1.11
CA ASP A 311 8.65 -29.89 -0.08
C ASP A 311 7.36 -29.10 -0.32
N GLU A 312 6.57 -28.89 0.74
CA GLU A 312 5.33 -28.14 0.64
C GLU A 312 5.55 -26.69 0.21
N LEU A 313 6.64 -26.07 0.66
CA LEU A 313 7.03 -24.73 0.22
C LEU A 313 7.20 -24.69 -1.31
N PHE A 314 7.99 -25.62 -1.86
CA PHE A 314 8.26 -25.69 -3.30
C PHE A 314 6.99 -25.92 -4.12
N ARG A 315 6.11 -26.79 -3.64
CA ARG A 315 4.81 -27.07 -4.27
C ARG A 315 3.90 -25.84 -4.26
N ARG A 316 3.69 -25.21 -3.09
CA ARG A 316 2.76 -24.08 -2.94
C ARG A 316 3.23 -22.80 -3.63
N TRP A 317 4.53 -22.58 -3.73
CA TRP A 317 5.11 -21.40 -4.38
C TRP A 317 5.39 -21.59 -5.87
N SER A 318 5.28 -22.83 -6.36
CA SER A 318 5.60 -23.20 -7.73
C SER A 318 6.97 -22.65 -8.16
N PHE A 319 7.99 -22.86 -7.33
CA PHE A 319 9.35 -22.44 -7.66
C PHE A 319 9.89 -23.18 -8.89
N ALA A 320 10.77 -22.51 -9.63
CA ALA A 320 11.50 -23.13 -10.73
C ALA A 320 12.51 -24.15 -10.17
N ALA A 321 12.56 -25.35 -10.77
CA ALA A 321 13.44 -26.42 -10.33
C ALA A 321 14.93 -25.99 -10.36
N ASP A 322 15.36 -25.26 -11.39
CA ASP A 322 16.73 -24.74 -11.50
C ASP A 322 17.11 -23.78 -10.37
N ALA A 323 16.19 -22.91 -9.96
CA ALA A 323 16.44 -21.99 -8.85
C ALA A 323 16.55 -22.76 -7.52
N GLY A 324 15.74 -23.81 -7.35
CA GLY A 324 15.86 -24.75 -6.24
C GLY A 324 17.19 -25.50 -6.21
N ARG A 325 17.62 -26.04 -7.36
CA ARG A 325 18.93 -26.70 -7.52
C ARG A 325 20.07 -25.76 -7.16
N ARG A 326 20.03 -24.51 -7.63
CA ARG A 326 21.02 -23.47 -7.25
C ARG A 326 20.99 -23.19 -5.75
N ALA A 327 19.81 -23.07 -5.14
CA ALA A 327 19.67 -22.86 -3.70
C ALA A 327 20.28 -24.02 -2.90
N ALA A 328 20.03 -25.27 -3.31
CA ALA A 328 20.62 -26.45 -2.68
C ALA A 328 22.15 -26.42 -2.72
N ARG A 329 22.75 -26.03 -3.85
CA ARG A 329 24.22 -25.90 -3.99
C ARG A 329 24.81 -24.83 -3.09
N GLU A 330 24.20 -23.64 -3.04
CA GLU A 330 24.65 -22.55 -2.16
C GLU A 330 24.57 -22.96 -0.69
N LEU A 331 23.50 -23.65 -0.28
CA LEU A 331 23.33 -24.16 1.08
C LEU A 331 24.33 -25.28 1.40
N ARG A 332 24.57 -26.22 0.46
CA ARG A 332 25.58 -27.29 0.60
C ARG A 332 26.98 -26.70 0.77
N ALA A 333 27.33 -25.69 -0.04
CA ALA A 333 28.62 -25.00 0.05
C ALA A 333 28.85 -24.30 1.41
N LEU A 334 27.77 -23.87 2.07
CA LEU A 334 27.80 -23.28 3.41
C LEU A 334 27.70 -24.31 4.56
N GLY A 335 27.66 -25.61 4.24
CA GLY A 335 27.55 -26.68 5.23
C GLY A 335 26.20 -26.73 5.95
N ALA A 336 25.11 -26.33 5.28
CA ALA A 336 23.77 -26.24 5.87
C ALA A 336 23.11 -27.60 6.23
N GLY A 337 23.84 -28.72 6.19
CA GLY A 337 23.39 -30.03 6.66
C GLY A 337 22.13 -30.56 5.95
N PRO A 338 21.25 -31.32 6.65
CA PRO A 338 20.05 -31.92 6.05
C PRO A 338 19.13 -30.94 5.28
N PRO A 339 18.95 -29.67 5.71
CA PRO A 339 18.20 -28.69 4.93
C PRO A 339 18.65 -28.50 3.47
N SER A 340 19.95 -28.55 3.16
CA SER A 340 20.39 -28.43 1.77
C SER A 340 19.90 -29.61 0.93
N LEU A 341 19.90 -30.82 1.51
CA LEU A 341 19.42 -32.03 0.84
C LEU A 341 17.91 -31.99 0.61
N TRP A 342 17.13 -31.56 1.60
CA TRP A 342 15.67 -31.43 1.44
C TRP A 342 15.30 -30.42 0.35
N VAL A 343 16.01 -29.30 0.24
CA VAL A 343 15.83 -28.34 -0.86
C VAL A 343 16.17 -28.99 -2.21
N HIS A 344 17.23 -29.81 -2.26
CA HIS A 344 17.61 -30.55 -3.47
C HIS A 344 16.50 -31.52 -3.91
N ARG A 345 16.00 -32.36 -2.99
CA ARG A 345 14.90 -33.31 -3.25
C ARG A 345 13.62 -32.61 -3.70
N ALA A 346 13.20 -31.55 -3.00
CA ALA A 346 12.01 -30.77 -3.36
C ALA A 346 12.15 -30.13 -4.76
N ALA A 347 13.33 -29.60 -5.09
CA ALA A 347 13.60 -29.05 -6.42
C ALA A 347 13.55 -30.13 -7.52
N ARG A 348 14.10 -31.32 -7.24
CA ARG A 348 14.08 -32.44 -8.18
C ARG A 348 12.66 -32.96 -8.41
N ALA A 349 11.85 -33.05 -7.37
CA ALA A 349 10.43 -33.42 -7.45
C ALA A 349 9.63 -32.44 -8.33
N ARG A 350 9.97 -31.15 -8.34
CA ARG A 350 9.38 -30.16 -9.26
C ARG A 350 9.77 -30.37 -10.72
N ALA A 351 10.92 -31.00 -10.98
CA ALA A 351 11.37 -31.42 -12.30
C ALA A 351 10.94 -32.86 -12.65
N ALA A 352 10.06 -33.49 -11.87
CA ALA A 352 9.57 -34.83 -12.17
C ALA A 352 8.95 -34.89 -13.58
N GLY A 353 9.46 -35.78 -14.43
CA GLY A 353 9.08 -35.88 -15.84
C GLY A 353 9.99 -35.13 -16.82
N LEU A 354 10.98 -34.38 -16.34
CA LEU A 354 12.11 -33.92 -17.14
C LEU A 354 13.26 -34.94 -17.03
N ASP A 355 13.77 -35.37 -18.18
CA ASP A 355 14.98 -36.20 -18.28
C ASP A 355 16.20 -35.27 -18.15
N ASP A 356 16.66 -35.09 -16.90
CA ASP A 356 17.85 -34.30 -16.58
C ASP A 356 18.84 -35.19 -15.79
N PRO A 357 19.67 -35.99 -16.50
CA PRO A 357 20.60 -36.91 -15.87
C PRO A 357 21.67 -36.20 -15.05
N VAL A 358 21.93 -34.92 -15.31
CA VAL A 358 22.87 -34.12 -14.53
C VAL A 358 22.27 -33.76 -13.18
N PHE A 359 20.98 -33.42 -13.14
CA PHE A 359 20.28 -33.17 -11.88
C PHE A 359 20.18 -34.46 -11.05
N ASP A 360 19.83 -35.58 -11.68
CA ASP A 360 19.78 -36.88 -11.00
C ASP A 360 21.14 -37.29 -10.41
N ALA A 361 22.22 -37.13 -11.17
CA ALA A 361 23.57 -37.43 -10.70
C ALA A 361 23.98 -36.53 -9.52
N GLU A 362 23.66 -35.23 -9.57
CA GLU A 362 23.97 -34.30 -8.48
C GLU A 362 23.17 -34.57 -7.21
N LEU A 363 21.91 -34.99 -7.33
CA LEU A 363 21.11 -35.38 -6.18
C LEU A 363 21.70 -36.65 -5.54
N ALA A 364 21.99 -37.67 -6.34
CA ALA A 364 22.59 -38.91 -5.85
C ALA A 364 23.93 -38.68 -5.14
N GLU A 365 24.81 -37.81 -5.67
CA GLU A 365 26.04 -37.42 -4.99
C GLU A 365 25.75 -36.76 -3.64
N HIS A 366 24.78 -35.85 -3.58
CA HIS A 366 24.41 -35.15 -2.34
C HIS A 366 23.85 -36.12 -1.28
N GLU A 367 23.06 -37.10 -1.68
CA GLU A 367 22.51 -38.14 -0.79
C GLU A 367 23.60 -39.04 -0.21
N LEU A 368 24.54 -39.47 -1.05
CA LEU A 368 25.69 -40.27 -0.63
C LEU A 368 26.58 -39.51 0.37
N GLU A 369 26.87 -38.24 0.11
CA GLU A 369 27.65 -37.39 1.03
C GLU A 369 26.93 -37.13 2.35
N SER A 370 25.60 -37.01 2.32
CA SER A 370 24.79 -36.77 3.51
C SER A 370 24.55 -38.04 4.34
N GLY A 371 24.88 -39.22 3.80
CA GLY A 371 24.62 -40.50 4.44
C GLY A 371 23.12 -40.86 4.53
N ASP A 372 22.30 -40.28 3.67
CA ASP A 372 20.85 -40.46 3.62
C ASP A 372 20.40 -40.81 2.18
N PRO A 373 20.74 -42.00 1.65
CA PRO A 373 20.22 -42.46 0.37
C PRO A 373 18.74 -42.85 0.50
N GLU A 374 17.88 -42.29 -0.36
CA GLU A 374 16.45 -42.65 -0.45
C GLU A 374 16.21 -43.90 -1.31
#